data_AF-A0A7S0NVD4-F1
#
_entry.id   AF-A0A7S0NVD4-F1
#
_cell.length_a   1.000
_cell.length_b   1.000
_cell.length_c   1.000
_cell.angle_alpha   90.00
_cell.angle_beta   90.00
_cell.angle_gamma   90.00
#
_symmetry.space_group_name_H-M   'P 1'
#
loop_
_entity.id
_entity.type
_entity.pdbx_description
1 polymer ?
#
loop_
_entity_poly.entity_id
_entity_poly.type
_entity_poly.pdbx_seq_one_letter_code
_entity_poly.pdbx_strand_id
1 'polypeptide(L)'
;MIELSGADISGVEPGSLTACTGECDKDSDCAPGLKCFQRESNGRSYGIPIPGCFGEGGGGDWDYCFDPELLIELSGADISGVEPGSLTACTGECDKDSDCAPGLKCFQRESNGRSYGIPIPGCFGEGGGGDWDYCFDPELLIELSGA
;
A
#
# COMPACT_ATOMS: atom_id res chain seq x y z
N MET A 1 -16.68 -2.57 2.13
CA MET A 1 -15.58 -1.83 2.80
C MET A 1 -15.97 -1.60 4.25
N ILE A 2 -14.99 -1.54 5.15
CA ILE A 2 -15.15 -1.34 6.61
C ILE A 2 -14.59 0.04 6.99
N GLU A 3 -15.26 0.78 7.87
CA GLU A 3 -14.78 2.11 8.27
C GLU A 3 -13.51 1.99 9.13
N LEU A 4 -12.51 2.83 8.87
CA LEU A 4 -11.31 2.92 9.70
C LEU A 4 -11.71 3.35 11.12
N SER A 5 -11.21 2.62 12.11
CA SER A 5 -11.53 2.83 13.52
C SER A 5 -10.32 2.59 14.41
N GLY A 6 -10.43 2.92 15.70
CA GLY A 6 -9.38 2.67 16.69
C GLY A 6 -9.34 3.75 17.77
N ALA A 7 -8.49 3.54 18.76
CA ALA A 7 -8.14 4.47 19.82
C ALA A 7 -6.62 4.36 20.04
N ASP A 8 -5.99 5.40 20.59
CA ASP A 8 -4.60 5.38 21.06
C ASP A 8 -4.35 4.09 21.86
N ILE A 9 -3.42 3.26 21.38
CA ILE A 9 -3.20 1.87 21.80
C ILE A 9 -2.50 1.73 23.16
N SER A 10 -2.42 2.79 23.96
CA SER A 10 -2.00 2.71 25.37
C SER A 10 -2.89 1.76 26.20
N GLY A 11 -2.60 0.46 26.13
CA GLY A 11 -3.28 -0.62 26.86
C GLY A 11 -4.04 -1.66 26.03
N VAL A 12 -3.87 -1.73 24.70
CA VAL A 12 -4.46 -2.80 23.88
C VAL A 12 -3.61 -4.09 23.98
N GLU A 13 -4.27 -5.24 24.12
CA GLU A 13 -3.60 -6.55 24.11
C GLU A 13 -2.93 -6.78 22.73
N PRO A 14 -1.62 -7.08 22.67
CA PRO A 14 -0.94 -7.38 21.41
C PRO A 14 -1.65 -8.49 20.64
N GLY A 15 -1.84 -8.28 19.34
CA GLY A 15 -2.40 -9.28 18.43
C GLY A 15 -3.93 -9.35 18.44
N SER A 16 -4.61 -8.26 18.82
CA SER A 16 -6.08 -8.22 18.93
C SER A 16 -6.76 -7.26 17.95
N LEU A 17 -6.00 -6.42 17.25
CA LEU A 17 -6.57 -5.43 16.32
C LEU A 17 -7.12 -6.13 15.07
N THR A 18 -8.40 -5.90 14.79
CA THR A 18 -9.08 -6.42 13.60
C THR A 18 -8.76 -5.59 12.35
N ALA A 19 -9.09 -6.09 11.16
CA ALA A 19 -8.92 -5.34 9.92
C ALA A 19 -9.61 -3.96 10.00
N CYS A 20 -9.00 -2.95 9.38
CA CYS A 20 -9.41 -1.54 9.42
C CYS A 20 -9.41 -0.92 10.83
N THR A 21 -8.69 -1.52 11.78
CA THR A 21 -8.51 -0.99 13.13
C THR A 21 -7.05 -0.59 13.34
N GLY A 22 -6.83 0.65 13.76
CA GLY A 22 -5.54 1.17 14.21
C GLY A 22 -5.50 1.30 15.74
N GLU A 23 -4.39 1.69 16.34
CA GLU A 23 -3.12 2.16 15.78
C GLU A 23 -2.05 1.05 15.91
N CYS A 24 -1.87 0.20 14.90
CA CYS A 24 -0.87 -0.87 15.00
C CYS A 24 0.55 -0.32 14.77
N ASP A 25 1.58 -0.77 15.50
CA ASP A 25 2.96 -0.37 15.19
C ASP A 25 3.67 -1.43 14.32
N LYS A 26 3.18 -2.67 14.38
CA LYS A 26 3.78 -3.85 13.73
C LYS A 26 2.73 -4.93 13.50
N ASP A 27 3.03 -5.87 12.60
CA ASP A 27 2.14 -7.00 12.28
C ASP A 27 1.65 -7.77 13.51
N SER A 28 2.47 -7.89 14.55
CA SER A 28 2.12 -8.62 15.77
C SER A 28 1.06 -7.93 16.64
N ASP A 29 0.70 -6.67 16.35
CA ASP A 29 -0.38 -5.96 17.04
C ASP A 29 -1.75 -6.32 16.43
N CYS A 30 -1.74 -6.83 15.19
CA CYS A 30 -2.91 -7.27 14.47
C CYS A 30 -3.32 -8.70 14.80
N ALA A 31 -4.61 -9.00 14.65
CA ALA A 31 -5.14 -10.35 14.78
C ALA A 31 -4.43 -11.32 13.82
N PRO A 32 -4.33 -12.62 14.14
CA PRO A 32 -3.63 -13.60 13.32
C PRO A 32 -4.04 -13.56 11.84
N GLY A 33 -3.06 -13.48 10.95
CA GLY A 33 -3.26 -13.40 9.50
C GLY A 33 -3.32 -11.98 8.93
N LEU A 34 -3.46 -10.96 9.78
CA LEU A 34 -3.45 -9.56 9.36
C LEU A 34 -2.05 -8.97 9.43
N LYS A 35 -1.83 -7.90 8.66
CA LYS A 35 -0.59 -7.12 8.65
C LYS A 35 -0.86 -5.67 9.02
N CYS A 36 0.16 -4.99 9.52
CA CYS A 36 0.07 -3.58 9.86
C CYS A 36 0.41 -2.71 8.64
N PHE A 37 -0.55 -1.96 8.14
CA PHE A 37 -0.37 -1.01 7.07
C PHE A 37 0.14 0.31 7.65
N GLN A 38 1.44 0.52 7.49
CA GLN A 38 2.09 1.76 7.85
C GLN A 38 1.56 2.86 6.92
N ARG A 39 0.73 3.76 7.44
CA ARG A 39 0.30 4.92 6.66
C ARG A 39 1.49 5.84 6.54
N GLU A 40 2.18 6.21 7.62
CA GLU A 40 3.30 7.17 7.58
C GLU A 40 4.62 6.62 7.00
N SER A 41 5.14 7.29 5.96
CA SER A 41 6.56 7.24 5.63
C SER A 41 7.08 8.66 5.38
N ASN A 42 8.14 9.06 6.10
CA ASN A 42 8.83 10.34 5.93
C ASN A 42 7.95 11.62 6.09
N GLY A 43 6.97 11.62 7.00
CA GLY A 43 6.23 12.83 7.39
C GLY A 43 5.11 13.25 6.44
N ARG A 44 4.61 12.36 5.57
CA ARG A 44 3.49 12.64 4.66
C ARG A 44 2.64 11.41 4.35
N SER A 45 1.56 11.19 5.12
CA SER A 45 0.62 10.10 4.79
C SER A 45 -0.81 10.24 5.28
N TYR A 46 -1.38 11.44 5.18
CA TYR A 46 -2.82 11.58 5.36
C TYR A 46 -3.58 11.17 4.08
N GLY A 47 -4.58 10.31 4.23
CA GLY A 47 -5.61 10.06 3.20
C GLY A 47 -5.35 8.95 2.19
N ILE A 48 -4.31 8.12 2.38
CA ILE A 48 -4.12 6.94 1.53
C ILE A 48 -5.17 5.88 1.87
N PRO A 49 -5.95 5.41 0.89
CA PRO A 49 -6.97 4.40 1.14
C PRO A 49 -6.34 3.05 1.42
N ILE A 50 -6.88 2.34 2.42
CA ILE A 50 -6.52 0.97 2.72
C ILE A 50 -7.54 0.07 2.04
N PRO A 51 -7.13 -0.83 1.14
CA PRO A 51 -8.07 -1.70 0.44
C PRO A 51 -8.92 -2.53 1.40
N GLY A 52 -10.23 -2.54 1.17
CA GLY A 52 -11.20 -3.12 2.09
C GLY A 52 -11.67 -2.15 3.19
N CYS A 53 -11.01 -1.01 3.37
CA CYS A 53 -11.35 0.01 4.36
C CYS A 53 -11.76 1.36 3.72
N PHE A 54 -12.44 2.22 4.48
CA PHE A 54 -12.78 3.59 4.07
C PHE A 54 -12.79 4.54 5.27
N GLY A 55 -12.83 5.86 5.03
CA GLY A 55 -12.84 6.89 6.07
C GLY A 55 -11.45 7.47 6.37
N GLU A 56 -11.42 8.54 7.18
CA GLU A 56 -10.17 9.27 7.46
C GLU A 56 -9.28 8.58 8.49
N GLY A 57 -9.89 7.81 9.39
CA GLY A 57 -9.24 7.21 10.55
C GLY A 57 -9.31 8.09 11.81
N GLY A 58 -8.49 7.76 12.81
CA GLY A 58 -8.36 8.51 14.06
C GLY A 58 -7.39 9.68 13.91
N GLY A 59 -6.16 9.37 13.49
CA GLY A 59 -5.11 10.30 13.05
C GLY A 59 -4.53 9.86 11.70
N GLY A 60 -3.60 10.61 11.15
CA GLY A 60 -2.92 10.29 9.87
C GLY A 60 -1.43 10.02 9.98
N ASP A 61 -0.95 9.96 11.20
CA ASP A 61 0.18 9.13 11.65
C ASP A 61 -0.27 7.72 12.05
N TRP A 62 -1.58 7.47 12.20
CA TRP A 62 -2.07 6.14 12.57
C TRP A 62 -1.91 5.13 11.46
N ASP A 63 -1.49 3.94 11.86
CA ASP A 63 -1.41 2.75 11.04
C ASP A 63 -2.56 1.80 11.35
N TYR A 64 -2.87 0.90 10.42
CA TYR A 64 -4.07 0.08 10.51
C TYR A 64 -3.83 -1.35 10.07
N CYS A 65 -4.45 -2.29 10.77
CA CYS A 65 -4.43 -3.68 10.35
C CYS A 65 -5.21 -3.86 9.05
N PHE A 66 -4.66 -4.61 8.11
CA PHE A 66 -5.32 -4.98 6.85
C PHE A 66 -5.17 -6.48 6.59
N ASP A 67 -6.05 -6.99 5.73
CA ASP A 67 -5.98 -8.36 5.25
C ASP A 67 -5.11 -8.42 3.99
N PRO A 68 -3.90 -9.03 4.05
CA PRO A 68 -3.02 -9.12 2.90
C PRO A 68 -3.58 -10.01 1.78
N GLU A 69 -4.56 -10.89 2.04
CA GLU A 69 -5.21 -11.70 1.00
C GLU A 69 -6.06 -10.86 0.03
N LEU A 70 -6.38 -9.62 0.41
CA LEU A 70 -7.08 -8.66 -0.44
C LEU A 70 -6.14 -7.88 -1.36
N LEU A 71 -4.82 -8.11 -1.29
CA LEU A 71 -3.82 -7.37 -2.03
C LEU A 71 -2.78 -8.24 -2.71
N ILE A 72 -2.12 -7.67 -3.71
CA ILE A 72 -1.02 -8.32 -4.42
C ILE A 72 0.29 -7.82 -3.82
N GLU A 73 1.16 -8.75 -3.42
CA GLU A 73 2.48 -8.39 -2.90
C GLU A 73 3.34 -7.79 -4.02
N LEU A 74 4.04 -6.70 -3.72
CA LEU A 74 4.98 -6.11 -4.65
C LEU A 74 6.04 -7.13 -5.04
N SER A 75 6.30 -7.22 -6.34
CA SER A 75 7.20 -8.20 -6.94
C SER A 75 8.03 -7.58 -8.05
N GLY A 76 9.03 -8.31 -8.52
CA GLY A 76 9.86 -7.90 -9.66
C GLY A 76 11.30 -8.35 -9.51
N ALA A 77 12.05 -8.18 -10.59
CA ALA A 77 13.49 -8.40 -10.69
C ALA A 77 14.04 -7.32 -11.63
N ASP A 78 15.37 -7.13 -11.66
CA ASP A 78 16.04 -6.30 -12.67
C ASP A 78 15.46 -6.62 -14.06
N ILE A 79 14.81 -5.64 -14.68
CA ILE A 79 14.03 -5.78 -15.91
C ILE A 79 14.89 -5.80 -17.18
N SER A 80 16.22 -5.89 -17.05
CA SER A 80 17.12 -6.06 -18.20
C SER A 80 16.74 -7.28 -19.06
N GLY A 81 15.96 -7.04 -20.12
CA GLY A 81 15.49 -8.06 -21.05
C GLY A 81 14.00 -8.43 -20.95
N VAL A 82 13.21 -7.72 -20.15
CA VAL A 82 11.73 -7.84 -20.16
C VAL A 82 11.17 -7.15 -21.40
N GLU A 83 10.21 -7.78 -22.08
CA GLU A 83 9.51 -7.19 -23.22
C GLU A 83 8.75 -5.94 -22.75
N PRO A 84 8.92 -4.77 -23.38
CA PRO A 84 8.17 -3.56 -23.03
C PRO A 84 6.66 -3.82 -23.04
N GLY A 85 5.97 -3.32 -22.03
CA GLY A 85 4.51 -3.42 -21.93
C GLY A 85 4.00 -4.77 -21.41
N SER A 86 4.80 -5.48 -20.62
CA SER A 86 4.45 -6.80 -20.08
C SER A 86 4.37 -6.87 -18.56
N LEU A 87 4.79 -5.82 -17.84
CA LEU A 87 4.74 -5.80 -16.38
C LEU A 87 3.28 -5.74 -15.90
N THR A 88 2.90 -6.72 -15.07
CA THR A 88 1.57 -6.78 -14.45
C THR A 88 1.45 -5.82 -13.27
N ALA A 89 0.23 -5.60 -12.77
CA ALA A 89 0.02 -4.79 -11.57
C ALA A 89 0.84 -5.35 -10.39
N CYS A 90 1.36 -4.45 -9.56
CA CYS A 90 2.24 -4.73 -8.43
C CYS A 90 3.59 -5.37 -8.82
N THR A 91 3.99 -5.26 -10.09
CA THR A 91 5.31 -5.68 -10.57
C THR A 91 6.14 -4.46 -10.98
N GLY A 92 7.35 -4.36 -10.44
CA GLY A 92 8.38 -3.40 -10.84
C GLY A 92 9.49 -4.06 -11.67
N GLU A 93 10.49 -3.34 -12.17
CA GLU A 93 10.82 -1.92 -11.98
C GLU A 93 10.44 -1.12 -13.25
N CYS A 94 9.24 -0.52 -13.31
CA CYS A 94 8.82 0.23 -14.51
C CYS A 94 9.44 1.63 -14.54
N ASP A 95 9.92 2.13 -15.67
CA ASP A 95 10.40 3.53 -15.74
C ASP A 95 9.30 4.47 -16.27
N LYS A 96 8.29 3.92 -16.95
CA LYS A 96 7.22 4.65 -17.62
C LYS A 96 6.01 3.77 -17.86
N ASP A 97 4.85 4.38 -18.09
CA ASP A 97 3.59 3.68 -18.35
C ASP A 97 3.68 2.61 -19.45
N SER A 98 4.52 2.83 -20.47
CA SER A 98 4.67 1.88 -21.58
C SER A 98 5.38 0.58 -21.22
N ASP A 99 5.98 0.49 -20.03
CA ASP A 99 6.62 -0.74 -19.55
C ASP A 99 5.58 -1.69 -18.92
N CYS A 100 4.43 -1.14 -18.53
CA CYS A 100 3.30 -1.85 -17.95
C CYS A 100 2.37 -2.44 -19.00
N ALA A 101 1.69 -3.54 -18.63
CA ALA A 101 0.65 -4.15 -19.44
C ALA A 101 -0.47 -3.12 -19.80
N PRO A 102 -1.17 -3.29 -20.93
CA PRO A 102 -2.19 -2.35 -21.38
C PRO A 102 -3.23 -2.02 -20.30
N GLY A 103 -3.47 -0.72 -20.07
CA GLY A 103 -4.41 -0.22 -19.06
C GLY A 103 -3.77 0.14 -17.72
N LEU A 104 -2.55 -0.34 -17.45
CA LEU A 104 -1.82 -0.02 -16.23
C LEU A 104 -0.96 1.26 -16.40
N LYS A 105 -0.59 1.84 -15.27
CA LYS A 105 0.33 2.99 -15.20
C LYS A 105 1.52 2.67 -14.33
N CYS A 106 2.61 3.37 -14.55
CA CYS A 106 3.79 3.25 -13.72
C CYS A 106 3.70 4.20 -12.52
N PHE A 107 3.63 3.63 -11.31
CA PHE A 107 3.69 4.38 -10.07
C PHE A 107 5.15 4.68 -9.75
N GLN A 108 5.54 5.92 -10.05
CA GLN A 108 6.87 6.44 -9.71
C GLN A 108 6.96 6.60 -8.19
N ARG A 109 7.65 5.67 -7.54
CA ARG A 109 7.86 5.72 -6.09
C ARG A 109 8.83 6.82 -5.74
N GLU A 110 9.81 7.18 -6.56
CA GLU A 110 10.65 8.35 -6.28
C GLU A 110 10.34 9.55 -7.19
N SER A 111 9.97 10.69 -6.60
CA SER A 111 9.89 11.97 -7.32
C SER A 111 10.43 13.11 -6.48
N ASN A 112 11.47 13.78 -6.99
CA ASN A 112 12.14 14.93 -6.34
C ASN A 112 12.87 14.61 -5.02
N GLY A 113 13.56 13.46 -4.93
CA GLY A 113 14.45 13.13 -3.81
C GLY A 113 13.74 12.67 -2.53
N ARG A 114 12.48 12.29 -2.65
CA ARG A 114 11.71 11.59 -1.63
C ARG A 114 10.81 10.60 -2.34
N SER A 115 10.75 9.38 -1.81
CA SER A 115 9.50 8.64 -1.54
C SER A 115 9.77 7.12 -1.47
N TYR A 116 10.43 6.71 -0.39
CA TYR A 116 10.36 5.31 0.04
C TYR A 116 9.01 5.08 0.74
N GLY A 117 8.32 3.98 0.43
CA GLY A 117 7.19 3.50 1.24
C GLY A 117 5.84 4.17 1.01
N ILE A 118 5.60 4.86 -0.11
CA ILE A 118 4.22 5.23 -0.49
C ILE A 118 3.50 3.96 -0.94
N PRO A 119 2.37 3.58 -0.32
CA PRO A 119 1.57 2.45 -0.76
C PRO A 119 1.05 2.60 -2.18
N ILE A 120 1.10 1.52 -2.94
CA ILE A 120 0.62 1.46 -4.32
C ILE A 120 -0.80 0.88 -4.32
N PRO A 121 -1.77 1.50 -5.01
CA PRO A 121 -3.15 1.01 -5.06
C PRO A 121 -3.24 -0.46 -5.47
N GLY A 122 -3.90 -1.29 -4.65
CA GLY A 122 -4.03 -2.73 -4.89
C GLY A 122 -2.81 -3.57 -4.52
N CYS A 123 -1.75 -2.96 -3.99
CA CYS A 123 -0.51 -3.65 -3.66
C CYS A 123 -0.11 -3.51 -2.18
N PHE A 124 0.75 -4.41 -1.70
CA PHE A 124 1.38 -4.31 -0.38
C PHE A 124 2.84 -4.79 -0.40
N GLY A 125 3.59 -4.51 0.66
CA GLY A 125 4.98 -4.96 0.83
C GLY A 125 6.03 -3.90 0.48
N GLU A 126 7.29 -4.18 0.80
CA GLU A 126 8.40 -3.22 0.64
C GLU A 126 8.86 -3.09 -0.83
N GLY A 127 8.71 -4.16 -1.62
CA GLY A 127 9.23 -4.25 -2.98
C GLY A 127 10.69 -4.71 -3.05
N GLY A 128 11.33 -4.51 -4.20
CA GLY A 128 12.70 -4.92 -4.51
C GLY A 128 13.76 -3.86 -4.15
N GLY A 129 13.35 -2.60 -3.95
CA GLY A 129 14.24 -1.48 -3.68
C GLY A 129 13.46 -0.21 -3.33
N GLY A 130 14.16 0.80 -2.81
CA GLY A 130 13.53 2.07 -2.45
C GLY A 130 13.24 2.98 -3.63
N ASP A 131 14.05 2.83 -4.67
CA ASP A 131 14.04 3.47 -5.98
C ASP A 131 13.19 2.74 -7.02
N TRP A 132 12.65 1.57 -6.68
CA TRP A 132 11.84 0.80 -7.61
C TRP A 132 10.45 1.40 -7.78
N ASP A 133 10.03 1.43 -9.04
CA ASP A 133 8.71 1.85 -9.46
C ASP A 133 7.87 0.63 -9.87
N TYR A 134 6.54 0.75 -9.80
CA TYR A 134 5.65 -0.40 -9.95
C TYR A 134 4.43 -0.09 -10.79
N CYS A 135 4.05 -1.05 -11.63
CA CYS A 135 2.81 -0.95 -12.37
C CYS A 135 1.61 -1.05 -11.43
N PHE A 136 0.58 -0.24 -11.65
CA PHE A 136 -0.66 -0.26 -10.88
C PHE A 136 -1.87 -0.02 -11.77
N ASP A 137 -3.03 -0.44 -11.30
CA ASP A 137 -4.30 -0.16 -11.96
C ASP A 137 -4.84 1.21 -11.51
N PRO A 138 -4.92 2.21 -12.41
CA PRO A 138 -5.44 3.53 -12.07
C PRO A 138 -6.95 3.54 -11.74
N GLU A 139 -7.71 2.52 -12.12
CA GLU A 139 -9.14 2.44 -11.77
C GLU A 139 -9.34 2.15 -10.28
N LEU A 140 -8.38 1.47 -9.64
CA LEU A 140 -8.39 1.28 -8.18
C LEU A 140 -8.26 2.59 -7.41
N LEU A 141 -7.60 3.61 -7.96
CA LEU A 141 -7.58 4.95 -7.34
C LEU A 141 -8.95 5.62 -7.35
N ILE A 142 -9.75 5.36 -8.40
CA ILE A 142 -11.06 5.98 -8.58
C ILE A 142 -12.05 5.37 -7.59
N GLU A 143 -12.08 4.04 -7.49
CA GLU A 143 -12.91 3.30 -6.53
C GLU A 143 -12.64 3.71 -5.07
N LEU A 144 -11.39 4.04 -4.75
CA LEU A 144 -10.99 4.45 -3.40
C LEU A 144 -11.23 5.95 -3.12
N SER A 145 -11.57 6.75 -4.13
CA SER A 145 -11.91 8.17 -4.00
C SER A 145 -13.43 8.46 -3.94
N GLY A 146 -14.26 7.42 -4.06
CA GLY A 146 -15.71 7.47 -3.92
C GLY A 146 -16.45 7.94 -5.16
N ALA A 147 -17.42 7.13 -5.60
CA ALA A 147 -18.53 7.52 -6.47
C ALA A 147 -19.81 7.70 -5.65
#